data_AF-A0A2N0V5P3-F1
#
_entry.id   AF-A0A2N0V5P3-F1
#
_cell.length_a   1.000
_cell.length_b   1.000
_cell.length_c   1.000
_cell.angle_alpha   90.00
_cell.angle_beta   90.00
_cell.angle_gamma   90.00
#
_symmetry.space_group_name_H-M   'P 1'
#
loop_
_entity.id
_entity.type
_entity.pdbx_description
1 polymer ?
#
loop_
_entity_poly.entity_id
_entity_poly.type
_entity_poly.pdbx_seq_one_letter_code
_entity_poly.pdbx_strand_id
1 'polypeptide(L)'
;MENTPSTLITRIRQRLFGVESAPVGSVATTIDEDVPRYPPFMKGLPAAPVERILSSQTELITSIEQALALPDSLYQTIAAPVIRRYAAFSHLLPASESHHHRGAGGLFRHGLEVAHWATLASQGSLFATSASPKERKAQALRWRLAVCFAGLLHDIGKPVADIAVVDAQGQHTWNP
;
A
#
# COMPACT_ATOMS: atom_id res chain seq x y z
N MET A 1 82.64 18.38 -1.11
CA MET A 1 81.93 18.85 -2.31
C MET A 1 81.34 17.63 -3.00
N GLU A 2 80.22 17.16 -2.44
CA GLU A 2 79.66 15.83 -2.65
C GLU A 2 78.97 15.71 -4.01
N ASN A 3 79.35 14.65 -4.73
CA ASN A 3 78.67 14.15 -5.92
C ASN A 3 77.47 13.31 -5.47
N THR A 4 76.26 13.64 -5.91
CA THR A 4 75.08 12.81 -5.64
C THR A 4 74.36 12.41 -6.94
N PRO A 5 74.63 11.22 -7.49
CA PRO A 5 73.95 10.67 -8.68
C PRO A 5 72.58 10.05 -8.33
N SER A 6 71.82 10.64 -7.41
CA SER A 6 70.62 10.01 -6.80
C SER A 6 69.28 10.41 -7.44
N THR A 7 69.29 11.32 -8.42
CA THR A 7 68.06 11.85 -9.03
C THR A 7 67.58 11.05 -10.25
N LEU A 8 68.45 10.28 -10.91
CA LEU A 8 68.08 9.52 -12.11
C LEU A 8 67.44 8.15 -11.78
N ILE A 9 68.00 7.43 -10.80
CA ILE A 9 67.51 6.10 -10.37
C ILE A 9 66.11 6.19 -9.75
N THR A 10 65.84 7.27 -9.01
CA THR A 10 64.54 7.52 -8.36
C THR A 10 63.42 7.73 -9.37
N ARG A 11 63.70 8.39 -10.51
CA ARG A 11 62.70 8.65 -11.56
C ARG A 11 62.36 7.41 -12.40
N ILE A 12 63.30 6.49 -12.56
CA ILE A 12 63.07 5.25 -13.34
C ILE A 12 62.25 4.25 -12.51
N ARG A 13 62.48 4.15 -11.20
CA ARG A 13 61.70 3.29 -10.29
C ARG A 13 60.21 3.67 -10.22
N GLN A 14 59.91 4.97 -10.18
CA GLN A 14 58.53 5.49 -10.13
C GLN A 14 57.72 5.21 -11.41
N ARG A 15 58.40 5.09 -12.57
CA ARG A 15 57.74 4.78 -13.85
C ARG A 15 57.52 3.28 -14.09
N LEU A 16 58.33 2.41 -13.50
CA LEU A 16 58.24 0.96 -13.73
C LEU A 16 57.36 0.22 -12.70
N PHE A 17 57.23 0.74 -11.47
CA PHE A 17 56.58 0.00 -10.37
C PHE A 17 55.38 0.70 -9.72
N GLY A 18 54.95 1.85 -10.25
CA GLY A 18 53.82 2.59 -9.68
C GLY A 18 54.10 3.14 -8.27
N VAL A 19 53.26 4.05 -7.80
CA VAL A 19 53.32 4.57 -6.43
C VAL A 19 52.69 3.50 -5.52
N GLU A 20 53.38 3.11 -4.45
CA GLU A 20 52.82 2.23 -3.41
C GLU A 20 51.46 2.77 -2.96
N SER A 21 50.42 1.95 -3.11
CA SER A 21 49.06 2.29 -2.70
C SER A 21 49.03 2.54 -1.20
N ALA A 22 48.53 3.72 -0.81
CA ALA A 22 48.27 4.07 0.57
C ALA A 22 47.44 2.98 1.27
N PRO A 23 47.60 2.76 2.59
CA PRO A 23 46.82 1.78 3.31
C PRO A 23 45.33 2.10 3.12
N VAL A 24 44.56 1.10 2.71
CA VAL A 24 43.11 1.18 2.56
C VAL A 24 42.53 1.40 3.95
N GLY A 25 42.38 2.67 4.35
CA GLY A 25 41.55 3.03 5.48
C GLY A 25 40.14 2.49 5.21
N SER A 26 39.51 1.92 6.23
CA SER A 26 38.12 1.50 6.14
C SER A 26 37.27 2.73 5.82
N VAL A 27 36.96 2.92 4.54
CA VAL A 27 36.01 3.94 4.12
C VAL A 27 34.67 3.49 4.67
N ALA A 28 34.26 4.10 5.78
CA ALA A 28 32.90 3.98 6.28
C ALA A 28 31.99 4.30 5.09
N THR A 29 31.30 3.29 4.59
CA THR A 29 30.37 3.44 3.49
C THR A 29 29.16 4.17 4.05
N THR A 30 29.23 5.50 4.13
CA THR A 30 28.02 6.32 4.18
C THR A 30 27.38 6.14 2.82
N ILE A 31 26.56 5.09 2.73
CA ILE A 31 25.64 4.87 1.62
C ILE A 31 24.76 6.09 1.59
N ASP A 32 25.01 6.96 0.62
CA ASP A 32 24.16 8.10 0.29
C ASP A 32 22.81 7.54 -0.17
N GLU A 33 21.83 7.48 0.74
CA GLU A 33 20.49 6.91 0.50
C GLU A 33 19.70 7.71 -0.56
N ASP A 34 20.17 8.91 -0.93
CA ASP A 34 19.44 9.85 -1.78
C ASP A 34 19.68 9.66 -3.30
N VAL A 35 20.66 8.85 -3.72
CA VAL A 35 20.91 8.58 -5.15
C VAL A 35 20.31 7.22 -5.57
N PRO A 36 19.22 7.19 -6.35
CA PRO A 36 18.60 5.93 -6.77
C PRO A 36 19.54 5.13 -7.67
N ARG A 37 19.87 3.89 -7.27
CA ARG A 37 20.62 2.95 -8.11
C ARG A 37 19.64 2.18 -9.00
N TYR A 38 19.98 1.97 -10.27
CA TYR A 38 19.17 1.17 -11.20
C TYR A 38 19.71 -0.26 -11.32
N PRO A 39 18.85 -1.30 -11.29
CA PRO A 39 17.43 -1.24 -10.96
C PRO A 39 17.21 -0.86 -9.49
N PRO A 40 16.13 -0.13 -9.16
CA PRO A 40 15.85 0.28 -7.80
C PRO A 40 15.81 -0.94 -6.89
N PHE A 41 16.39 -0.84 -5.69
CA PHE A 41 16.07 -1.78 -4.64
C PHE A 41 14.56 -1.73 -4.42
N MET A 42 13.87 -2.87 -4.56
CA MET A 42 12.47 -2.96 -4.19
C MET A 42 12.36 -2.79 -2.67
N LYS A 43 12.25 -1.53 -2.22
CA LYS A 43 11.85 -1.25 -0.85
C LYS A 43 10.43 -1.75 -0.71
N GLY A 44 10.26 -2.89 -0.03
CA GLY A 44 8.94 -3.47 0.23
C GLY A 44 8.04 -2.52 1.01
N LEU A 45 6.76 -2.87 1.10
CA LEU A 45 5.81 -2.08 1.88
C LEU A 45 5.91 -2.44 3.38
N PRO A 46 5.95 -1.47 4.29
CA PRO A 46 5.98 -1.75 5.71
C PRO A 46 4.62 -2.29 6.18
N ALA A 47 4.63 -3.28 7.08
CA ALA A 47 3.44 -3.58 7.87
C ALA A 47 3.07 -2.35 8.71
N ALA A 48 1.78 -2.06 8.83
CA ALA A 48 1.28 -0.84 9.45
C ALA A 48 0.10 -1.18 10.38
N PRO A 49 -0.04 -0.48 11.52
CA PRO A 49 -1.23 -0.61 12.34
C PRO A 49 -2.48 -0.28 11.52
N VAL A 50 -3.55 -1.08 11.68
CA VAL A 50 -4.81 -0.92 10.92
C VAL A 50 -5.40 0.48 11.13
N GLU A 51 -5.22 1.05 12.31
CA GLU A 51 -5.67 2.39 12.69
C GLU A 51 -4.99 3.47 11.83
N ARG A 52 -3.74 3.26 11.41
CA ARG A 52 -3.03 4.16 10.49
C ARG A 52 -3.54 4.03 9.05
N ILE A 53 -3.94 2.82 8.66
CA ILE A 53 -4.53 2.55 7.35
C ILE A 53 -5.91 3.22 7.28
N LEU A 54 -6.72 3.04 8.31
CA LEU A 54 -8.03 3.69 8.44
C LEU A 54 -7.91 5.22 8.42
N SER A 55 -7.00 5.79 9.22
CA SER A 55 -6.86 7.24 9.31
C SER A 55 -6.45 7.88 7.97
N SER A 56 -5.73 7.14 7.12
CA SER A 56 -5.37 7.60 5.77
C SER A 56 -6.57 7.83 4.85
N GLN A 57 -7.74 7.24 5.13
CA GLN A 57 -8.96 7.34 4.32
C GLN A 57 -10.17 7.89 5.08
N THR A 58 -9.93 8.66 6.16
CA THR A 58 -10.99 9.16 7.05
C THR A 58 -12.13 9.86 6.30
N GLU A 59 -11.81 10.77 5.37
CA GLU A 59 -12.81 11.54 4.63
C GLU A 59 -13.76 10.65 3.80
N LEU A 60 -13.21 9.62 3.16
CA LEU A 60 -13.98 8.69 2.35
C LEU A 60 -14.81 7.74 3.22
N ILE A 61 -14.27 7.30 4.35
CA ILE A 61 -15.02 6.51 5.35
C ILE A 61 -16.20 7.33 5.88
N THR A 62 -16.00 8.60 6.21
CA THR A 62 -17.09 9.51 6.62
C THR A 62 -18.12 9.69 5.52
N SER A 63 -17.70 9.76 4.26
CA SER A 63 -18.60 9.86 3.11
C SER A 63 -19.45 8.59 2.91
N ILE A 64 -18.88 7.40 3.18
CA ILE A 64 -19.63 6.13 3.20
C ILE A 64 -20.65 6.13 4.35
N GLU A 65 -20.25 6.54 5.55
CA GLU A 65 -21.14 6.64 6.71
C GLU A 65 -22.35 7.54 6.42
N GLN A 66 -22.11 8.71 5.85
CA GLN A 66 -23.16 9.65 5.42
C GLN A 66 -24.07 9.03 4.34
N ALA A 67 -23.52 8.37 3.33
CA ALA A 67 -24.30 7.72 2.27
C ALA A 67 -25.15 6.55 2.79
N LEU A 68 -24.63 5.81 3.77
CA LEU A 68 -25.33 4.71 4.44
C LEU A 68 -26.49 5.24 5.32
N ALA A 69 -26.36 6.44 5.90
CA ALA A 69 -27.32 7.07 6.80
C ALA A 69 -28.01 6.06 7.74
N LEU A 70 -27.19 5.31 8.47
CA LEU A 70 -27.63 4.35 9.48
C LEU A 70 -27.76 5.08 10.83
N PRO A 71 -28.56 4.55 11.76
CA PRO A 71 -28.41 4.91 13.17
C PRO A 71 -26.96 4.65 13.61
N ASP A 72 -26.38 5.55 14.41
CA ASP A 72 -24.99 5.43 14.87
C ASP A 72 -24.71 4.07 15.50
N SER A 73 -25.60 3.57 16.36
CA SER A 73 -25.47 2.24 16.98
C SER A 73 -25.35 1.11 15.95
N LEU A 74 -26.03 1.21 14.81
CA LEU A 74 -25.97 0.22 13.74
C LEU A 74 -24.70 0.36 12.91
N TYR A 75 -24.26 1.60 12.67
CA TYR A 75 -23.00 1.86 11.99
C TYR A 75 -21.83 1.29 12.79
N GLN A 76 -21.75 1.58 14.10
CA GLN A 76 -20.68 1.11 14.98
C GLN A 76 -20.66 -0.41 15.16
N THR A 77 -21.83 -1.07 15.13
CA THR A 77 -21.92 -2.53 15.33
C THR A 77 -21.76 -3.33 14.04
N ILE A 78 -22.03 -2.75 12.87
CA ILE A 78 -22.03 -3.47 11.59
C ILE A 78 -21.02 -2.89 10.60
N ALA A 79 -21.19 -1.65 10.17
CA ALA A 79 -20.43 -1.08 9.05
C ALA A 79 -18.97 -0.79 9.41
N ALA A 80 -18.73 -0.10 10.53
CA ALA A 80 -17.37 0.23 10.95
C ALA A 80 -16.48 -1.01 11.20
N PRO A 81 -16.97 -2.09 11.85
CA PRO A 81 -16.20 -3.33 11.99
C PRO A 81 -15.89 -4.02 10.65
N VAL A 82 -16.79 -3.96 9.67
CA VAL A 82 -16.54 -4.51 8.33
C VAL A 82 -15.45 -3.71 7.61
N ILE A 83 -15.53 -2.38 7.63
CA ILE A 83 -14.51 -1.51 7.02
C ILE A 83 -13.15 -1.74 7.69
N ARG A 84 -13.11 -1.85 9.03
CA ARG A 84 -11.87 -2.15 9.75
C ARG A 84 -11.26 -3.50 9.36
N ARG A 85 -12.08 -4.55 9.23
CA ARG A 85 -11.61 -5.87 8.78
C ARG A 85 -11.14 -5.84 7.33
N TYR A 86 -11.84 -5.11 6.46
CA TYR A 86 -11.42 -4.90 5.08
C TYR A 86 -10.08 -4.16 5.01
N ALA A 87 -9.88 -3.12 5.82
CA ALA A 87 -8.59 -2.42 5.95
C ALA A 87 -7.46 -3.35 6.42
N ALA A 88 -7.74 -4.22 7.39
CA ALA A 88 -6.75 -5.18 7.90
C ALA A 88 -6.35 -6.22 6.84
N PHE A 89 -7.30 -6.70 6.04
CA PHE A 89 -7.08 -7.72 5.02
C PHE A 89 -6.42 -7.15 3.75
N SER A 90 -6.94 -6.03 3.23
CA SER A 90 -6.36 -5.36 2.05
C SER A 90 -5.05 -4.64 2.37
N HIS A 91 -4.86 -4.25 3.63
CA HIS A 91 -3.67 -3.63 4.17
C HIS A 91 -3.11 -2.51 3.26
N LEU A 92 -1.85 -2.64 2.82
CA LEU A 92 -1.21 -1.68 1.91
C LEU A 92 -1.10 -2.23 0.49
N LEU A 93 -1.85 -3.29 0.16
CA LEU A 93 -1.77 -3.92 -1.15
C LEU A 93 -2.24 -2.96 -2.25
N PRO A 94 -1.60 -3.01 -3.43
CA PRO A 94 -2.06 -2.27 -4.60
C PRO A 94 -3.35 -2.92 -5.15
N ALA A 95 -4.21 -2.12 -5.78
CA ALA A 95 -5.40 -2.66 -6.47
C ALA A 95 -5.09 -3.09 -7.91
N SER A 96 -3.97 -2.64 -8.48
CA SER A 96 -3.55 -2.93 -9.85
C SER A 96 -2.03 -2.87 -10.00
N GLU A 97 -1.48 -3.53 -11.03
CA GLU A 97 -0.05 -3.55 -11.32
C GLU A 97 0.43 -2.22 -11.96
N SER A 98 -0.36 -1.66 -12.89
CA SER A 98 0.08 -0.59 -13.78
C SER A 98 -0.91 0.57 -13.96
N HIS A 99 -2.06 0.52 -13.29
CA HIS A 99 -3.17 1.44 -13.52
C HIS A 99 -3.49 2.30 -12.28
N HIS A 100 -4.69 2.86 -12.23
CA HIS A 100 -5.23 3.54 -11.05
C HIS A 100 -5.12 2.63 -9.83
N HIS A 101 -4.81 3.22 -8.67
CA HIS A 101 -4.64 2.52 -7.40
C HIS A 101 -3.50 1.49 -7.34
N ARG A 102 -2.43 1.66 -8.14
CA ARG A 102 -1.21 0.85 -8.06
C ARG A 102 -0.31 1.13 -6.84
N GLY A 103 -0.59 2.20 -6.10
CA GLY A 103 0.20 2.61 -4.93
C GLY A 103 -0.12 1.82 -3.66
N ALA A 104 0.69 2.03 -2.63
CA ALA A 104 0.46 1.46 -1.30
C ALA A 104 -0.93 1.85 -0.77
N GLY A 105 -1.68 0.88 -0.29
CA GLY A 105 -3.07 1.07 0.19
C GLY A 105 -4.10 1.24 -0.92
N GLY A 106 -3.70 1.00 -2.18
CA GLY A 106 -4.56 1.15 -3.34
C GLY A 106 -5.81 0.28 -3.29
N LEU A 107 -5.68 -0.99 -2.89
CA LEU A 107 -6.83 -1.91 -2.80
C LEU A 107 -7.84 -1.46 -1.74
N PHE A 108 -7.36 -0.97 -0.60
CA PHE A 108 -8.22 -0.42 0.44
C PHE A 108 -9.00 0.78 -0.08
N ARG A 109 -8.30 1.76 -0.67
CA ARG A 109 -8.93 2.97 -1.20
C ARG A 109 -9.93 2.67 -2.32
N HIS A 110 -9.55 1.84 -3.30
CA HIS A 110 -10.42 1.45 -4.41
C HIS A 110 -11.72 0.83 -3.91
N GLY A 111 -11.64 -0.12 -2.98
CA GLY A 111 -12.83 -0.73 -2.38
C GLY A 111 -13.76 0.29 -1.70
N LEU A 112 -13.19 1.27 -0.98
CA LEU A 112 -13.98 2.34 -0.35
C LEU A 112 -14.66 3.25 -1.40
N GLU A 113 -13.98 3.60 -2.49
CA GLU A 113 -14.54 4.44 -3.55
C GLU A 113 -15.72 3.74 -4.23
N VAL A 114 -15.56 2.44 -4.57
CA VAL A 114 -16.63 1.63 -5.14
C VAL A 114 -17.79 1.48 -4.14
N ALA A 115 -17.51 1.23 -2.86
CA ALA A 115 -18.54 1.15 -1.82
C ALA A 115 -19.35 2.44 -1.71
N HIS A 116 -18.68 3.60 -1.72
CA HIS A 116 -19.33 4.91 -1.64
C HIS A 116 -20.26 5.14 -2.85
N TRP A 117 -19.74 5.01 -4.06
CA TRP A 117 -20.51 5.28 -5.27
C TRP A 117 -21.64 4.27 -5.48
N ALA A 118 -21.43 2.99 -5.19
CA ALA A 118 -22.47 1.97 -5.23
C ALA A 118 -23.60 2.29 -4.24
N THR A 119 -23.25 2.74 -3.02
CA THR A 119 -24.24 3.12 -2.01
C THR A 119 -25.07 4.32 -2.47
N LEU A 120 -24.45 5.36 -3.03
CA LEU A 120 -25.17 6.51 -3.58
C LEU A 120 -26.10 6.11 -4.72
N ALA A 121 -25.62 5.31 -5.67
CA ALA A 121 -26.43 4.81 -6.79
C ALA A 121 -27.64 3.97 -6.32
N SER A 122 -27.50 3.26 -5.20
CA SER A 122 -28.57 2.43 -4.63
C SER A 122 -29.78 3.22 -4.14
N GLN A 123 -29.62 4.50 -3.77
CA GLN A 123 -30.70 5.31 -3.16
C GLN A 123 -31.81 5.66 -4.16
N GLY A 124 -31.48 5.79 -5.45
CA GLY A 124 -32.44 6.00 -6.53
C GLY A 124 -32.90 4.72 -7.23
N SER A 125 -32.40 3.56 -6.81
CA SER A 125 -32.63 2.29 -7.49
C SER A 125 -33.91 1.60 -6.98
N LEU A 126 -34.69 1.03 -7.90
CA LEU A 126 -35.85 0.21 -7.55
C LEU A 126 -35.37 -1.17 -7.06
N PHE A 127 -35.70 -1.52 -5.81
CA PHE A 127 -35.37 -2.81 -5.21
C PHE A 127 -36.61 -3.43 -4.57
N ALA A 128 -36.65 -4.77 -4.43
CA ALA A 128 -37.82 -5.50 -3.90
C ALA A 128 -39.12 -5.17 -4.66
N THR A 129 -39.11 -5.30 -5.99
CA THR A 129 -40.22 -4.90 -6.89
C THR A 129 -41.57 -5.53 -6.53
N SER A 130 -41.58 -6.76 -6.02
CA SER A 130 -42.78 -7.47 -5.57
C SER A 130 -43.32 -7.04 -4.19
N ALA A 131 -42.57 -6.27 -3.42
CA ALA A 131 -42.95 -5.86 -2.07
C ALA A 131 -43.83 -4.60 -2.06
N SER A 132 -44.73 -4.49 -1.08
CA SER A 132 -45.50 -3.27 -0.85
C SER A 132 -44.57 -2.09 -0.49
N PRO A 133 -45.01 -0.82 -0.66
CA PRO A 133 -44.22 0.35 -0.28
C PRO A 133 -43.77 0.34 1.19
N LYS A 134 -44.60 -0.19 2.11
CA LYS A 134 -44.29 -0.31 3.54
C LYS A 134 -43.15 -1.30 3.79
N GLU A 135 -43.21 -2.49 3.18
CA GLU A 135 -42.18 -3.52 3.31
C GLU A 135 -40.85 -3.05 2.70
N ARG A 136 -40.90 -2.42 1.53
CA ARG A 136 -39.73 -1.85 0.86
C ARG A 136 -39.04 -0.79 1.72
N LYS A 137 -39.82 0.12 2.32
CA LYS A 137 -39.29 1.13 3.26
C LYS A 137 -38.59 0.46 4.45
N ALA A 138 -39.15 -0.62 4.99
CA ALA A 138 -38.54 -1.37 6.08
C ALA A 138 -37.22 -2.08 5.68
N GLN A 139 -37.04 -2.38 4.39
CA GLN A 139 -35.85 -3.03 3.85
C GLN A 139 -34.77 -2.04 3.34
N ALA A 140 -35.07 -0.74 3.24
CA ALA A 140 -34.17 0.25 2.64
C ALA A 140 -32.78 0.32 3.31
N LEU A 141 -32.69 0.16 4.63
CA LEU A 141 -31.40 0.11 5.34
C LEU A 141 -30.58 -1.12 4.95
N ARG A 142 -31.24 -2.29 4.88
CA ARG A 142 -30.61 -3.56 4.51
C ARG A 142 -30.14 -3.54 3.06
N TRP A 143 -30.94 -2.94 2.18
CA TRP A 143 -30.58 -2.74 0.78
C TRP A 143 -29.30 -1.91 0.62
N ARG A 144 -29.24 -0.73 1.25
CA ARG A 144 -28.06 0.15 1.19
C ARG A 144 -26.81 -0.52 1.76
N LEU A 145 -26.93 -1.20 2.90
CA LEU A 145 -25.84 -1.99 3.49
C LEU A 145 -25.35 -3.09 2.54
N ALA A 146 -26.27 -3.85 1.94
CA ALA A 146 -25.92 -4.92 1.02
C ALA A 146 -25.15 -4.39 -0.20
N VAL A 147 -25.61 -3.28 -0.81
CA VAL A 147 -24.93 -2.67 -1.96
C VAL A 147 -23.57 -2.08 -1.56
N CYS A 148 -23.48 -1.42 -0.41
CA CYS A 148 -22.22 -0.92 0.12
C CYS A 148 -21.18 -2.04 0.28
N PHE A 149 -21.58 -3.16 0.88
CA PHE A 149 -20.67 -4.29 1.09
C PHE A 149 -20.34 -5.03 -0.19
N ALA A 150 -21.28 -5.14 -1.14
CA ALA A 150 -20.99 -5.66 -2.47
C ALA A 150 -19.92 -4.81 -3.17
N GLY A 151 -20.04 -3.48 -3.10
CA GLY A 151 -19.03 -2.57 -3.64
C GLY A 151 -17.68 -2.67 -2.93
N LEU A 152 -17.69 -2.72 -1.59
CA LEU A 152 -16.46 -2.84 -0.79
C LEU A 152 -15.69 -4.12 -1.09
N LEU A 153 -16.41 -5.24 -1.25
CA LEU A 153 -15.83 -6.58 -1.36
C LEU A 153 -15.70 -7.10 -2.79
N HIS A 154 -16.06 -6.32 -3.82
CA HIS A 154 -16.11 -6.81 -5.20
C HIS A 154 -14.77 -7.42 -5.67
N ASP A 155 -13.65 -6.82 -5.26
CA ASP A 155 -12.28 -7.20 -5.62
C ASP A 155 -11.51 -7.85 -4.46
N ILE A 156 -12.20 -8.32 -3.41
CA ILE A 156 -11.56 -8.94 -2.23
C ILE A 156 -10.77 -10.21 -2.56
N GLY A 157 -11.03 -10.83 -3.71
CA GLY A 157 -10.29 -12.01 -4.17
C GLY A 157 -8.87 -11.72 -4.63
N LYS A 158 -8.52 -10.46 -4.92
CA LYS A 158 -7.20 -10.10 -5.48
C LYS A 158 -6.00 -10.54 -4.63
N PRO A 159 -5.98 -10.35 -3.30
CA PRO A 159 -4.89 -10.83 -2.45
C PRO A 159 -4.66 -12.34 -2.52
N VAL A 160 -5.68 -13.11 -2.91
CA VAL A 160 -5.59 -14.58 -3.03
C VAL A 160 -5.19 -15.00 -4.44
N ALA A 161 -5.70 -14.33 -5.47
CA ALA A 161 -5.54 -14.75 -6.86
C ALA A 161 -4.32 -14.12 -7.56
N ASP A 162 -3.99 -12.86 -7.25
CA ASP A 162 -3.14 -12.02 -8.09
C ASP A 162 -1.90 -11.47 -7.38
N ILE A 163 -1.77 -11.69 -6.07
CA ILE A 163 -0.72 -11.08 -5.25
C ILE A 163 0.00 -12.15 -4.43
N ALA A 164 1.33 -12.14 -4.48
CA ALA A 164 2.19 -12.85 -3.54
C ALA A 164 2.83 -11.84 -2.57
N VAL A 165 2.65 -12.05 -1.27
CA VAL A 165 3.28 -11.24 -0.23
C VAL A 165 4.31 -12.10 0.49
N VAL A 166 5.56 -11.68 0.43
CA VAL A 166 6.70 -12.35 1.07
C VAL A 166 7.40 -11.40 2.02
N ASP A 167 8.04 -11.94 3.06
CA ASP A 167 8.91 -11.12 3.90
C ASP A 167 10.13 -10.61 3.13
N ALA A 168 10.90 -9.71 3.75
CA ALA A 168 12.08 -9.11 3.14
C ALA A 168 13.19 -10.12 2.80
N GLN A 169 13.19 -11.28 3.45
CA GLN A 169 14.16 -12.36 3.26
C GLN A 169 13.67 -13.44 2.26
N GLY A 170 12.42 -13.35 1.80
CA GLY A 170 11.76 -14.36 0.98
C GLY A 170 11.47 -15.69 1.70
N GLN A 171 11.52 -15.73 3.03
CA GLN A 171 11.41 -16.99 3.80
C GLN A 171 9.96 -17.36 4.11
N HIS A 172 9.14 -16.36 4.41
CA HIS A 172 7.73 -16.53 4.72
C HIS A 172 6.88 -15.91 3.62
N THR A 173 5.90 -16.68 3.14
CA THR A 173 4.83 -16.19 2.25
C THR A 173 3.55 -16.10 3.07
N TRP A 174 2.89 -14.94 3.02
CA TRP A 174 1.59 -14.77 3.65
C TRP A 174 0.52 -15.57 2.89
N ASN A 175 -0.28 -16.32 3.63
CA ASN A 175 -1.48 -16.98 3.14
C ASN A 175 -2.71 -16.22 3.70
N PRO A 176 -3.49 -15.53 2.86
CA PRO A 176 -4.61 -14.68 3.29
C PRO A 176 -5.71 -15.37 4.08
#